data_AF-A0A7C4SUE1-F1
#
_entry.id   AF-A0A7C4SUE1-F1
#
_cell.length_a   1.000
_cell.length_b   1.000
_cell.length_c   1.000
_cell.angle_alpha   90.00
_cell.angle_beta   90.00
_cell.angle_gamma   90.00
#
_symmetry.space_group_name_H-M   'P 1'
#
loop_
_entity.id
_entity.type
_entity.pdbx_description
1 polymer ?
#
loop_
_entity_poly.entity_id
_entity_poly.type
_entity_poly.pdbx_seq_one_letter_code
_entity_poly.pdbx_strand_id
1 'polypeptide(L)'
;MPIKTPICSFDAKTGILCPKCEARLRGGHISELDVEASIKLTKLAEKLPELDKVSLIRAQAVDGAYVLTFAAGNLSILRSNPSISKNIEEAMGGKTLLIEAESTDRKVLEDLFYPIRILTVNVVWLPDGSKLTKVIIP
;
A
#
# COMPACT_ATOMS: atom_id res chain seq x y z
N MET A 1 0.48 -11.17 16.16
CA MET A 1 1.88 -11.26 15.66
C MET A 1 2.08 -9.96 14.92
N PRO A 2 3.12 -9.16 15.19
CA PRO A 2 3.17 -7.79 14.67
C PRO A 2 3.03 -7.79 13.14
N ILE A 3 2.31 -6.79 12.62
CA ILE A 3 2.23 -6.51 11.18
C ILE A 3 3.60 -6.65 10.53
N LYS A 4 3.66 -7.36 9.39
CA LYS A 4 4.91 -7.48 8.63
C LYS A 4 5.11 -6.23 7.79
N THR A 5 6.31 -5.66 7.84
CA THR A 5 6.65 -4.42 7.14
C THR A 5 8.01 -4.53 6.44
N PRO A 6 8.39 -3.57 5.58
CA PRO A 6 9.69 -3.56 4.91
C PRO A 6 10.90 -3.46 5.85
N ILE A 7 10.71 -2.98 7.09
CA ILE A 7 11.73 -2.90 8.15
C ILE A 7 11.53 -3.99 9.22
N CYS A 8 12.50 -4.15 10.11
CA CYS A 8 12.35 -5.12 11.18
C CYS A 8 11.33 -4.66 12.24
N SER A 9 10.73 -5.62 12.95
CA SER A 9 9.68 -5.34 13.94
C SER A 9 10.15 -4.50 15.13
N PHE A 10 11.44 -4.57 15.47
CA PHE A 10 12.03 -3.71 16.49
C PHE A 10 12.04 -2.25 16.02
N ASP A 11 12.62 -1.99 14.85
CA ASP A 11 12.71 -0.66 14.25
C ASP A 11 11.32 -0.04 14.03
N ALA A 12 10.35 -0.85 13.59
CA ALA A 12 8.98 -0.38 13.37
C ALA A 12 8.28 0.04 14.66
N LYS A 13 8.61 -0.59 15.80
CA LYS A 13 8.06 -0.24 17.11
C LYS A 13 8.76 0.96 17.73
N THR A 14 10.09 1.00 17.68
CA THR A 14 10.91 2.02 18.35
C THR A 14 11.06 3.30 17.53
N GLY A 15 10.92 3.20 16.20
CA GLY A 15 11.24 4.28 15.26
C GLY A 15 12.75 4.50 15.06
N ILE A 16 13.60 3.65 15.64
CA ILE A 16 15.06 3.73 15.51
C ILE A 16 15.51 2.61 14.58
N LEU A 17 16.16 2.96 13.46
CA LEU A 17 16.66 1.97 12.51
C LEU A 17 17.90 1.25 13.05
N CYS A 18 17.89 -0.08 13.00
CA CYS A 18 19.09 -0.87 13.22
C CYS A 18 20.08 -0.71 12.06
N PRO A 19 21.37 -1.04 12.23
CA PRO A 19 22.39 -0.90 11.18
C PRO A 19 22.03 -1.61 9.87
N LYS A 20 21.29 -2.73 9.94
CA LYS A 20 20.85 -3.49 8.78
C LYS A 20 19.76 -2.76 7.97
N CYS A 21 18.76 -2.20 8.64
CA CYS A 21 17.71 -1.43 7.96
C CYS A 21 18.24 -0.10 7.45
N GLU A 22 19.14 0.53 8.21
CA GLU A 22 19.82 1.76 7.77
C GLU A 22 20.67 1.52 6.51
N ALA A 23 21.42 0.42 6.44
CA ALA A 23 22.14 0.04 5.23
C ALA A 23 21.19 -0.20 4.03
N ARG A 24 20.02 -0.82 4.25
CA ARG A 24 18.99 -1.01 3.21
C ARG A 24 18.38 0.30 2.72
N LEU A 25 18.18 1.26 3.62
CA LEU A 25 17.70 2.60 3.30
C LEU A 25 18.74 3.36 2.47
N ARG A 26 20.00 3.38 2.93
CA ARG A 26 21.12 4.00 2.20
C ARG A 26 21.37 3.35 0.84
N GLY A 27 21.16 2.04 0.73
CA GLY A 27 21.26 1.28 -0.52
C GLY A 27 20.04 1.43 -1.45
N GLY A 28 19.01 2.18 -1.06
CA GLY A 28 17.80 2.38 -1.87
C GLY A 28 16.87 1.17 -1.97
N HIS A 29 17.11 0.11 -1.19
CA HIS A 29 16.24 -1.08 -1.15
C HIS A 29 14.90 -0.80 -0.47
N ILE A 30 14.89 0.15 0.46
CA ILE A 30 13.70 0.72 1.10
C ILE A 30 13.78 2.24 1.02
N SER A 31 12.63 2.90 0.96
CA SER A 31 12.51 4.37 0.95
C SER A 31 12.24 4.92 2.35
N GLU A 32 12.42 6.22 2.54
CA GLU A 32 12.05 6.89 3.80
C GLU A 32 10.55 6.72 4.11
N LEU A 33 9.72 6.76 3.07
CA LEU A 33 8.28 6.55 3.20
C LEU A 33 7.94 5.10 3.59
N ASP A 34 8.72 4.11 3.13
CA ASP A 34 8.58 2.72 3.60
C ASP A 34 8.81 2.65 5.12
N VAL A 35 9.83 3.35 5.62
CA VAL A 35 10.14 3.39 7.06
C VAL A 35 9.02 4.09 7.83
N GLU A 36 8.60 5.27 7.38
CA GLU A 36 7.54 6.05 8.02
C GLU A 36 6.22 5.29 8.08
N ALA A 37 5.79 4.72 6.94
CA ALA A 37 4.56 3.93 6.86
C ALA A 37 4.66 2.69 7.76
N SER A 38 5.81 2.03 7.83
CA SER A 38 6.02 0.88 8.71
C SER A 38 5.81 1.24 10.18
N ILE A 39 6.35 2.38 10.63
CA ILE A 39 6.22 2.84 12.02
C ILE A 39 4.77 3.21 12.32
N LYS A 40 4.13 3.99 11.43
CA LYS A 40 2.73 4.41 11.58
C LYS A 40 1.77 3.22 11.64
N LEU A 41 1.90 2.27 10.71
CA LEU A 41 1.05 1.08 10.69
C LEU A 41 1.29 0.17 11.89
N THR A 42 2.53 0.06 12.38
CA THR A 42 2.83 -0.75 13.58
C THR A 42 2.19 -0.15 14.82
N LYS A 43 2.24 1.18 14.99
CA LYS A 43 1.52 1.88 16.07
C LYS A 43 0.01 1.72 15.95
N LEU A 44 -0.52 1.73 14.72
CA LEU A 44 -1.95 1.53 14.49
C LEU A 44 -2.40 0.09 14.79
N ALA A 45 -1.55 -0.90 14.51
CA ALA A 45 -1.83 -2.31 14.78
C ALA A 45 -2.00 -2.61 16.30
N GLU A 46 -1.43 -1.79 17.18
CA GLU A 46 -1.67 -1.90 18.63
C GLU A 46 -3.13 -1.64 19.00
N LYS A 47 -3.85 -0.84 18.20
CA LYS A 47 -5.27 -0.51 18.38
C LYS A 47 -6.20 -1.35 17.50
N LEU A 48 -5.67 -1.88 16.39
CA LEU A 48 -6.42 -2.62 15.37
C LEU A 48 -5.75 -4.00 15.12
N PRO A 49 -6.12 -5.04 15.88
CA PRO A 49 -5.55 -6.38 15.76
C PRO A 49 -5.69 -7.01 14.37
N GLU A 50 -6.61 -6.51 13.53
CA GLU A 50 -6.77 -6.95 12.15
C GLU A 50 -5.51 -6.69 11.30
N LEU A 51 -4.74 -5.65 11.65
CA LEU A 51 -3.51 -5.29 10.95
C LEU A 51 -2.36 -6.28 11.20
N ASP A 52 -2.42 -7.09 12.25
CA ASP A 52 -1.42 -8.13 12.51
C ASP A 52 -1.41 -9.21 11.41
N LYS A 53 -2.51 -9.34 10.65
CA LYS A 53 -2.65 -10.32 9.57
C LYS A 53 -2.21 -9.78 8.21
N VAL A 54 -1.92 -8.49 8.10
CA VAL A 54 -1.51 -7.89 6.82
C VAL A 54 0.00 -7.71 6.75
N SER A 55 0.50 -7.50 5.54
CA SER A 55 1.93 -7.33 5.25
C SER A 55 2.11 -6.18 4.27
N LEU A 56 2.77 -5.11 4.72
CA LEU A 56 3.19 -3.99 3.87
C LEU A 56 4.44 -4.40 3.09
N ILE A 57 4.43 -4.18 1.77
CA ILE A 57 5.55 -4.45 0.85
C ILE A 57 6.26 -3.16 0.47
N ARG A 58 5.49 -2.11 0.17
CA ARG A 58 6.02 -0.83 -0.35
C ARG A 58 5.10 0.32 0.02
N ALA A 59 5.67 1.49 0.24
CA ALA A 59 4.99 2.76 0.35
C ALA A 59 5.63 3.76 -0.61
N GLN A 60 4.80 4.50 -1.33
CA GLN A 60 5.23 5.46 -2.36
C GLN A 60 4.30 6.67 -2.36
N ALA A 61 4.83 7.85 -2.69
CA ALA A 61 4.02 9.06 -2.88
C ALA A 61 3.91 9.33 -4.39
N VAL A 62 2.68 9.50 -4.88
CA VAL A 62 2.38 9.79 -6.29
C VAL A 62 1.30 10.86 -6.34
N ASP A 63 1.60 11.98 -7.02
CA ASP A 63 0.66 13.09 -7.25
C ASP A 63 -0.10 13.56 -5.98
N GLY A 64 0.62 13.68 -4.86
CA GLY A 64 0.06 14.12 -3.58
C GLY A 64 -0.76 13.08 -2.82
N ALA A 65 -0.80 11.83 -3.29
CA ALA A 65 -1.39 10.70 -2.58
C ALA A 65 -0.32 9.68 -2.17
N TYR A 66 -0.53 9.02 -1.04
CA TYR A 66 0.24 7.84 -0.64
C TYR A 66 -0.34 6.60 -1.28
N VAL A 67 0.52 5.72 -1.80
CA VAL A 67 0.15 4.41 -2.33
C VAL A 67 0.86 3.37 -1.48
N LEU A 68 0.08 2.57 -0.76
CA LEU A 68 0.57 1.48 0.09
C LEU A 68 0.28 0.15 -0.60
N THR A 69 1.35 -0.60 -0.90
CA THR A 69 1.27 -1.92 -1.52
C THR A 69 1.35 -2.99 -0.45
N PHE A 70 0.33 -3.84 -0.37
CA PHE A 70 0.26 -4.97 0.56
C PHE A 70 0.45 -6.30 -0.16
N ALA A 71 0.80 -7.36 0.57
CA ALA A 71 0.82 -8.70 -0.01
C ALA A 71 -0.57 -9.16 -0.47
N ALA A 72 -0.60 -10.02 -1.50
CA ALA A 72 -1.83 -10.55 -2.08
C ALA A 72 -2.76 -11.17 -1.03
N GLY A 73 -4.06 -10.88 -1.13
CA GLY A 73 -5.10 -11.31 -0.20
C GLY A 73 -5.32 -10.40 1.02
N ASN A 74 -4.42 -9.46 1.31
CA ASN A 74 -4.51 -8.60 2.49
C ASN A 74 -5.59 -7.51 2.38
N LEU A 75 -5.91 -7.01 1.18
CA LEU A 75 -6.91 -5.96 1.03
C LEU A 75 -8.31 -6.43 1.40
N SER A 76 -8.60 -7.72 1.29
CA SER A 76 -9.86 -8.28 1.78
C SER A 76 -10.08 -8.00 3.28
N ILE A 77 -8.99 -8.04 4.07
CA ILE A 77 -8.99 -7.72 5.49
C ILE A 77 -9.13 -6.20 5.69
N LEU A 78 -8.34 -5.40 4.96
CA LEU A 78 -8.38 -3.94 5.09
C LEU A 78 -9.71 -3.33 4.64
N ARG A 79 -10.40 -3.96 3.69
CA ARG A 79 -11.72 -3.54 3.17
C ARG A 79 -12.89 -4.18 3.91
N SER A 80 -12.64 -5.11 4.84
CA SER A 80 -13.69 -5.74 5.63
C SER A 80 -14.40 -4.75 6.56
N ASN A 81 -13.69 -3.69 6.96
CA ASN A 81 -14.23 -2.62 7.79
C ASN A 81 -13.74 -1.25 7.28
N PRO A 82 -14.64 -0.34 6.84
CA PRO A 82 -14.27 0.99 6.38
C PRO A 82 -13.49 1.83 7.40
N SER A 83 -13.60 1.52 8.70
CA SER A 83 -12.81 2.22 9.73
C SER A 83 -11.32 1.94 9.60
N ILE A 84 -10.91 0.77 9.10
CA ILE A 84 -9.49 0.40 8.97
C ILE A 84 -8.83 1.28 7.92
N SER A 85 -9.41 1.36 6.72
CA SER A 85 -8.86 2.21 5.65
C SER A 85 -8.83 3.68 6.06
N LYS A 86 -9.87 4.16 6.75
CA LYS A 86 -9.93 5.53 7.26
C LYS A 86 -8.83 5.81 8.30
N ASN A 87 -8.64 4.91 9.27
CA ASN A 87 -7.58 5.06 10.27
C ASN A 87 -6.18 5.02 9.66
N ILE A 88 -5.96 4.22 8.61
CA ILE A 88 -4.70 4.20 7.86
C ILE A 88 -4.49 5.56 7.16
N GLU A 89 -5.51 6.08 6.50
CA GLU A 89 -5.46 7.38 5.82
C GLU A 89 -5.17 8.53 6.81
N GLU A 90 -5.85 8.54 7.96
CA GLU A 90 -5.61 9.49 9.05
C GLU A 90 -4.18 9.39 9.61
N ALA A 91 -3.67 8.17 9.81
CA ALA A 91 -2.30 7.95 10.29
C ALA A 91 -1.25 8.43 9.28
N MET A 92 -1.51 8.25 7.98
CA MET A 92 -0.64 8.74 6.91
C MET A 92 -0.71 10.26 6.76
N GLY A 93 -1.84 10.88 7.12
CA GLY A 93 -2.02 12.34 7.10
C GLY A 93 -2.33 12.91 5.72
N GLY A 94 -2.84 12.07 4.81
CA GLY A 94 -3.16 12.46 3.45
C GLY A 94 -3.84 11.34 2.68
N LYS A 95 -4.34 11.65 1.48
CA LYS A 95 -5.05 10.69 0.63
C LYS A 95 -4.22 9.42 0.47
N THR A 96 -4.78 8.27 0.88
CA THR A 96 -4.05 7.01 0.89
C THR A 96 -4.78 5.94 0.08
N LEU A 97 -4.11 5.45 -0.95
CA LEU A 97 -4.56 4.36 -1.82
C LEU A 97 -3.94 3.05 -1.34
N LEU A 98 -4.77 2.01 -1.21
CA LEU A 98 -4.35 0.68 -0.78
C LEU A 98 -4.44 -0.27 -1.98
N ILE A 99 -3.32 -0.88 -2.35
CA ILE A 99 -3.24 -1.82 -3.49
C ILE A 99 -2.58 -3.14 -3.06
N GLU A 100 -2.86 -4.24 -3.77
CA GLU A 100 -2.09 -5.48 -3.60
C GLU A 100 -0.91 -5.54 -4.57
N ALA A 101 0.16 -6.19 -4.13
CA ALA A 101 1.19 -6.70 -5.02
C ALA A 101 0.57 -7.85 -5.84
N GLU A 102 0.02 -7.51 -7.00
CA GLU A 102 -0.66 -8.44 -7.89
C GLU A 102 -0.02 -8.51 -9.27
N SER A 103 -0.39 -9.57 -9.98
CA SER A 103 0.13 -10.03 -11.26
C SER A 103 -0.57 -9.44 -12.48
N THR A 104 -1.69 -8.73 -12.32
CA THR A 104 -2.50 -8.21 -13.44
C THR A 104 -2.87 -6.73 -13.32
N ASP A 105 -2.76 -5.99 -14.43
CA ASP A 105 -3.15 -4.58 -14.55
C ASP A 105 -4.60 -4.34 -14.11
N ARG A 106 -5.50 -5.29 -14.41
CA ARG A 106 -6.92 -5.18 -14.06
C ARG A 106 -7.13 -5.08 -12.55
N LYS A 107 -6.48 -5.93 -11.76
CA LYS A 107 -6.63 -5.90 -10.30
C LYS A 107 -6.06 -4.61 -9.70
N VAL A 108 -4.95 -4.13 -10.22
CA VAL A 108 -4.39 -2.83 -9.82
C VAL A 108 -5.40 -1.70 -10.07
N LEU A 109 -6.08 -1.71 -11.23
CA LEU A 109 -7.14 -0.75 -11.53
C LEU A 109 -8.34 -0.92 -10.59
N GLU A 110 -8.82 -2.15 -10.37
CA GLU A 110 -9.92 -2.42 -9.44
C GLU A 110 -9.59 -1.93 -8.02
N ASP A 111 -8.34 -2.05 -7.59
CA ASP A 111 -7.88 -1.54 -6.30
C ASP A 111 -7.83 -0.01 -6.26
N LEU A 112 -7.34 0.61 -7.34
CA LEU A 112 -7.23 2.06 -7.47
C LEU A 112 -8.61 2.75 -7.47
N PHE A 113 -9.60 2.14 -8.13
CA PHE A 113 -10.94 2.69 -8.25
C PHE A 113 -11.88 2.27 -7.11
N TYR A 114 -11.44 1.43 -6.18
CA TYR A 114 -12.26 1.04 -5.03
C TYR A 114 -12.81 2.27 -4.26
N PRO A 115 -14.10 2.30 -3.88
CA PRO A 115 -15.11 1.23 -3.96
C PRO A 115 -15.93 1.22 -5.26
N ILE A 116 -15.58 2.07 -6.24
CA ILE A 116 -16.28 2.15 -7.52
C ILE A 116 -16.02 0.86 -8.31
N ARG A 117 -17.10 0.20 -8.76
CA ARG A 117 -16.98 -1.02 -9.56
C ARG A 117 -16.57 -0.66 -10.98
N ILE A 118 -15.54 -1.31 -11.51
CA ILE A 118 -15.17 -1.16 -12.93
C ILE A 118 -16.14 -1.97 -13.79
N LEU A 119 -16.80 -1.30 -14.73
CA LEU A 119 -17.70 -1.95 -15.70
C LEU A 119 -16.90 -2.60 -16.83
N THR A 120 -15.88 -1.92 -17.33
CA THR A 120 -15.08 -2.41 -18.46
C THR A 120 -13.67 -1.82 -18.44
N VAL A 121 -12.68 -2.63 -18.81
CA VAL A 121 -11.30 -2.18 -19.10
C VAL A 121 -11.00 -2.54 -20.56
N ASN A 122 -10.75 -1.53 -21.39
CA ASN A 122 -10.38 -1.69 -22.79
C ASN A 122 -8.93 -1.23 -22.99
N VAL A 123 -8.15 -2.01 -23.72
CA VAL A 123 -6.79 -1.62 -24.14
C VAL A 123 -6.80 -1.35 -25.63
N VAL A 124 -6.44 -0.13 -26.01
CA VAL A 124 -6.31 0.31 -27.41
C VAL A 124 -4.83 0.43 -27.74
N TRP A 125 -4.41 -0.22 -28.82
CA TRP A 125 -3.06 -0.09 -29.35
C TRP A 125 -3.03 1.03 -30.38
N LEU A 126 -2.17 2.02 -30.17
CA LEU A 126 -2.03 3.16 -31.06
C LEU A 126 -1.00 2.85 -32.18
N PRO A 127 -1.06 3.54 -33.34
CA PRO A 127 -0.15 3.30 -34.47
C PRO A 127 1.34 3.52 -34.15
N ASP A 128 1.63 4.30 -33.09
CA ASP A 128 2.98 4.51 -32.56
C ASP A 128 3.49 3.35 -31.68
N GLY A 129 2.66 2.30 -31.51
CA GLY A 129 2.96 1.14 -30.67
C GLY A 129 2.66 1.33 -29.19
N SER A 130 2.18 2.51 -28.77
CA SER A 130 1.80 2.77 -27.39
C SER A 130 0.45 2.11 -27.03
N LYS A 131 0.22 1.93 -25.74
CA LYS A 131 -1.04 1.37 -25.20
C LYS A 131 -1.83 2.45 -24.50
N LEU A 132 -3.11 2.57 -24.84
CA LEU A 132 -4.08 3.40 -24.15
C LEU A 132 -5.07 2.50 -23.41
N THR A 133 -5.10 2.57 -22.08
CA THR A 133 -6.05 1.83 -21.25
C THR A 133 -7.25 2.72 -20.90
N LYS A 134 -8.44 2.36 -21.39
CA LYS A 134 -9.71 3.04 -21.09
C LYS A 134 -10.49 2.24 -20.06
N VAL A 135 -10.80 2.87 -18.93
CA VAL A 135 -11.61 2.29 -17.84
C VAL A 135 -12.99 2.95 -17.83
N ILE A 136 -14.06 2.16 -17.82
CA ILE A 136 -15.44 2.63 -17.72
C ILE A 136 -15.97 2.29 -16.33
N ILE A 137 -16.51 3.30 -15.64
CA ILE A 137 -17.12 3.22 -14.31
C ILE A 137 -18.59 3.71 -14.36
N PRO A 138 -19.44 3.34 -13.38
CA PRO A 138 -20.83 3.78 -13.27
C PRO A 138 -21.01 5.29 -13.09
#